data_AF-A0A662QG13-F1
#
_entry.id   AF-A0A662QG13-F1
#
_cell.length_a   1.000
_cell.length_b   1.000
_cell.length_c   1.000
_cell.angle_alpha   90.00
_cell.angle_beta   90.00
_cell.angle_gamma   90.00
#
_symmetry.space_group_name_H-M   'P 1'
#
loop_
_entity.id
_entity.type
_entity.pdbx_description
1 polymer ?
#
loop_
_entity_poly.entity_id
_entity_poly.type
_entity_poly.pdbx_seq_one_letter_code
_entity_poly.pdbx_strand_id
1 'polypeptide(L)'
;IILPQALRIALPGIGNEIIYMILYSSLAYIVGVNEIFSAAISVNSIWFKPTEVFLMTSLIYLAMTTIASYGLKKLERRLWIPGFETGRKS
;
A
#
# COMPACT_ATOMS: atom_id res chain seq x y z
N ILE A 1 -27.09 -10.21 -8.00
CA ILE A 1 -26.96 -10.58 -6.57
C ILE A 1 -25.50 -10.96 -6.20
N ILE A 2 -24.67 -11.44 -7.14
CA ILE A 2 -23.31 -11.94 -6.86
C ILE A 2 -22.25 -10.82 -6.75
N LEU A 3 -22.38 -9.73 -7.50
CA LEU A 3 -21.43 -8.60 -7.50
C LEU A 3 -21.17 -7.95 -6.13
N PRO A 4 -22.18 -7.62 -5.30
CA PRO A 4 -21.92 -7.06 -3.97
C PRO A 4 -21.28 -8.07 -3.01
N GLN A 5 -21.47 -9.38 -3.23
CA GLN A 5 -20.86 -10.43 -2.42
C GLN A 5 -19.39 -10.65 -2.80
N ALA A 6 -19.08 -10.70 -4.09
CA ALA A 6 -17.72 -10.83 -4.60
C ALA A 6 -16.83 -9.67 -4.13
N LEU A 7 -17.35 -8.43 -4.19
CA LEU A 7 -16.64 -7.26 -3.71
C LEU A 7 -16.34 -7.35 -2.20
N ARG A 8 -17.29 -7.87 -1.40
CA ARG A 8 -17.15 -8.05 0.06
C ARG A 8 -16.05 -9.03 0.44
N ILE A 9 -15.81 -10.07 -0.36
CA ILE A 9 -14.74 -11.07 -0.15
C ILE A 9 -13.40 -10.53 -0.66
N ALA A 10 -13.39 -9.84 -1.79
CA ALA A 10 -12.17 -9.34 -2.43
C ALA A 10 -11.56 -8.13 -1.69
N LEU A 11 -12.37 -7.26 -1.07
CA LEU A 11 -11.93 -6.05 -0.37
C LEU A 11 -10.77 -6.25 0.63
N PRO A 12 -10.86 -7.16 1.62
CA PRO A 12 -9.75 -7.39 2.55
C PRO A 12 -8.51 -7.97 1.86
N GLY A 13 -8.68 -8.75 0.78
CA GLY A 13 -7.57 -9.26 -0.04
C GLY A 13 -6.85 -8.15 -0.81
N ILE A 14 -7.61 -7.31 -1.53
CA ILE A 14 -7.10 -6.15 -2.28
C ILE A 14 -6.32 -5.20 -1.37
N GLY A 15 -6.78 -5.05 -0.12
CA GLY A 15 -6.10 -4.25 0.88
C GLY A 15 -4.69 -4.69 1.21
N ASN A 16 -4.51 -5.97 1.49
CA ASN A 16 -3.19 -6.55 1.68
C ASN A 16 -2.37 -6.48 0.39
N GLU A 17 -2.98 -6.72 -0.77
CA GLU A 17 -2.33 -6.64 -2.09
C GLU A 17 -1.72 -5.26 -2.34
N ILE A 18 -2.41 -4.17 -1.97
CA ILE A 18 -1.90 -2.80 -2.14
C ILE A 18 -0.64 -2.56 -1.31
N ILE A 19 -0.60 -3.06 -0.07
CA ILE A 19 0.59 -2.96 0.79
C ILE A 19 1.75 -3.73 0.17
N TYR A 20 1.48 -4.95 -0.33
CA TYR A 20 2.49 -5.75 -1.02
C TYR A 20 2.97 -5.09 -2.32
N MET A 21 2.09 -4.44 -3.09
CA MET A 21 2.49 -3.71 -4.30
C MET A 21 3.44 -2.55 -3.99
N ILE A 22 3.23 -1.82 -2.89
CA ILE A 22 4.18 -0.77 -2.45
C ILE A 22 5.55 -1.39 -2.14
N LEU A 23 5.57 -2.53 -1.43
CA LEU A 23 6.79 -3.26 -1.11
C LEU A 23 7.51 -3.75 -2.38
N TYR A 24 6.78 -4.41 -3.29
CA TYR A 24 7.35 -4.91 -4.55
C TYR A 24 7.83 -3.79 -5.46
N SER A 25 7.15 -2.63 -5.49
CA SER A 25 7.60 -1.46 -6.24
C SER A 25 8.93 -0.94 -5.72
N SER A 26 9.16 -0.94 -4.40
CA SER A 26 10.46 -0.53 -3.83
C SER A 26 11.59 -1.50 -4.20
N LEU A 27 11.28 -2.80 -4.32
CA LEU A 27 12.24 -3.81 -4.77
C LEU A 27 12.49 -3.73 -6.29
N ALA A 28 11.51 -3.30 -7.07
CA ALA A 28 11.60 -3.18 -8.52
C ALA A 28 12.70 -2.20 -8.98
N TYR A 29 13.10 -1.25 -8.12
CA TYR A 29 14.28 -0.42 -8.35
C TYR A 29 15.55 -1.25 -8.64
N ILE A 30 15.73 -2.39 -7.98
CA ILE A 30 16.91 -3.26 -8.17
C ILE A 30 17.00 -3.75 -9.63
N VAL A 31 15.85 -3.89 -10.29
CA VAL A 31 15.75 -4.32 -11.70
C VAL A 31 15.75 -3.13 -12.66
N GLY A 32 16.05 -1.92 -12.17
CA GLY A 32 16.18 -0.70 -12.97
C GLY A 32 14.89 0.06 -13.23
N VAL A 33 13.81 -0.24 -12.48
CA VAL A 33 12.56 0.54 -12.57
C VAL A 33 12.74 1.89 -11.88
N ASN A 34 12.39 2.97 -12.59
CA ASN A 34 12.43 4.32 -12.02
C ASN A 34 11.22 4.56 -11.14
N GLU A 35 11.50 4.76 -9.85
CA GLU A 35 10.51 5.00 -8.81
C GLU A 35 11.11 5.92 -7.73
N ILE A 36 10.40 6.14 -6.62
CA ILE A 36 10.78 7.10 -5.56
C ILE A 36 12.16 6.77 -4.97
N PHE A 37 12.51 5.49 -4.78
CA PHE A 37 13.84 5.10 -4.30
C PHE A 37 14.94 5.39 -5.33
N SER A 38 14.65 5.23 -6.64
CA SER A 38 15.58 5.63 -7.72
C SER A 38 15.89 7.13 -7.67
N ALA A 39 14.86 7.94 -7.45
CA ALA A 39 15.01 9.38 -7.29
C ALA A 39 15.83 9.71 -6.04
N ALA A 40 15.62 9.01 -4.93
CA ALA A 40 16.41 9.17 -3.71
C ALA A 40 17.90 8.88 -3.94
N ILE A 41 18.23 7.79 -4.65
CA ILE A 41 19.62 7.45 -4.97
C ILE A 41 20.25 8.50 -5.90
N SER A 42 19.51 8.99 -6.89
CA SER A 42 19.96 10.04 -7.79
C SER A 42 20.26 11.35 -7.04
N VAL A 43 19.37 11.76 -6.14
CA VAL A 43 19.56 12.95 -5.29
C VAL A 43 20.74 12.75 -4.34
N ASN A 44 20.86 11.58 -3.72
CA ASN A 44 21.99 11.28 -2.85
C ASN A 44 23.34 11.34 -3.59
N SER A 45 23.38 10.91 -4.85
CA SER A 45 24.59 11.00 -5.68
C SER A 45 25.01 12.43 -6.01
N ILE A 46 24.11 13.41 -5.91
CA ILE A 46 24.40 14.83 -6.16
C ILE A 46 24.83 15.51 -4.86
N TRP A 47 24.07 15.29 -3.78
CA TRP A 47 24.23 16.02 -2.52
C TRP A 47 25.14 15.32 -1.52
N PHE A 48 25.46 14.03 -1.71
CA PHE A 48 26.29 13.20 -0.82
C PHE A 48 25.81 13.19 0.65
N LYS A 49 24.49 13.24 0.84
CA LYS A 49 23.84 13.26 2.15
C LYS A 49 22.87 12.08 2.33
N PRO A 50 23.38 10.86 2.53
CA PRO A 50 22.55 9.66 2.52
C PRO A 50 21.52 9.65 3.66
N THR A 51 21.89 10.11 4.85
CA THR A 51 21.01 10.12 6.01
C THR A 51 19.78 11.01 5.79
N GLU A 52 19.96 12.25 5.37
CA GLU A 52 18.86 13.19 5.13
C GLU A 52 17.94 12.70 4.00
N VAL A 53 18.54 12.21 2.90
CA VAL A 53 17.80 11.76 1.72
C VAL A 53 16.99 10.48 2.00
N PHE A 54 17.60 9.46 2.62
CA PHE A 54 16.87 8.22 2.93
C PHE A 54 15.86 8.39 4.06
N LEU A 55 16.09 9.29 5.02
CA LEU A 55 15.09 9.62 6.03
C LEU A 55 13.84 10.23 5.39
N MET A 56 14.02 11.23 4.51
CA MET A 56 12.91 11.85 3.78
C MET A 56 12.18 10.85 2.89
N THR A 57 12.94 10.00 2.19
CA THR A 57 12.38 8.93 1.36
C THR A 57 11.54 7.96 2.19
N SER A 58 12.05 7.52 3.34
CA SER A 58 11.32 6.63 4.27
C SER A 58 10.03 7.27 4.79
N LEU A 59 10.06 8.57 5.12
CA LEU A 59 8.86 9.31 5.52
C LEU A 59 7.81 9.37 4.41
N ILE A 60 8.24 9.52 3.15
CA ILE A 60 7.33 9.48 1.99
C ILE A 60 6.69 8.09 1.87
N TYR A 61 7.46 7.00 1.96
CA TYR A 61 6.90 5.64 1.93
C TYR A 61 5.95 5.37 3.09
N LEU A 62 6.28 5.86 4.29
CA LEU A 62 5.42 5.73 5.46
C LEU A 62 4.11 6.50 5.26
N ALA A 63 4.17 7.71 4.72
CA ALA A 63 2.99 8.51 4.38
C ALA A 63 2.13 7.81 3.34
N MET A 64 2.72 7.31 2.25
CA MET A 64 2.00 6.55 1.22
C MET A 64 1.33 5.30 1.80
N THR A 65 2.05 4.50 2.59
CA THR A 65 1.52 3.30 3.22
C THR A 65 0.39 3.63 4.20
N THR A 66 0.52 4.73 4.94
CA THR A 66 -0.52 5.22 5.87
C THR A 66 -1.76 5.70 5.13
N ILE A 67 -1.59 6.46 4.04
CA ILE A 67 -2.70 6.93 3.19
C ILE A 67 -3.41 5.74 2.54
N ALA A 68 -2.66 4.79 1.99
CA ALA A 68 -3.22 3.57 1.40
C ALA A 68 -4.00 2.75 2.44
N SER A 69 -3.39 2.51 3.60
CA SER A 69 -4.03 1.77 4.71
C SER A 69 -5.28 2.49 5.23
N TYR A 70 -5.23 3.81 5.37
CA TYR A 70 -6.38 4.61 5.83
C TYR A 70 -7.48 4.68 4.77
N GLY A 71 -7.11 4.85 3.49
CA GLY A 71 -8.03 4.86 2.36
C GLY A 71 -8.77 3.54 2.24
N LEU A 72 -8.04 2.43 2.34
CA LEU A 72 -8.60 1.09 2.41
C LEU A 72 -9.53 0.93 3.61
N LYS A 73 -9.10 1.29 4.82
CA LYS A 73 -9.93 1.19 6.04
C LYS A 73 -11.20 2.05 5.95
N LYS A 74 -11.13 3.20 5.27
CA LYS A 74 -12.28 4.06 5.00
C LYS A 74 -13.22 3.44 3.95
N LEU A 75 -12.66 2.79 2.93
CA LEU A 75 -13.41 2.07 1.91
C LEU A 75 -14.10 0.83 2.50
N GLU A 76 -13.39 0.06 3.33
CA GLU A 76 -13.94 -1.02 4.14
C GLU A 76 -15.08 -0.51 5.00
N ARG A 77 -14.90 0.56 5.79
CA ARG A 77 -16.00 1.13 6.60
C ARG A 77 -17.20 1.62 5.80
N ARG A 78 -16.99 2.13 4.58
CA ARG A 78 -18.07 2.55 3.67
C ARG A 78 -18.82 1.36 3.07
N LEU A 79 -18.15 0.24 2.86
CA LEU A 79 -18.71 -1.00 2.28
C LEU A 79 -19.15 -2.00 3.36
N TRP A 80 -18.74 -1.81 4.61
CA TRP A 80 -19.16 -2.55 5.79
C TRP A 80 -20.51 -2.01 6.29
N ILE A 81 -21.55 -2.28 5.51
CA ILE A 81 -22.95 -2.12 5.94
C ILE A 81 -23.25 -3.32 6.87
N PRO A 82 -23.69 -3.09 8.12
CA PRO A 82 -23.87 -4.12 9.12
C PRO A 82 -24.97 -5.09 8.67
N GLY A 83 -24.64 -6.37 8.63
CA GLY A 83 -25.59 -7.40 8.25
C GLY A 83 -24.90 -8.72 7.93
N PHE A 84 -25.01 -9.63 8.89
CA PHE A 84 -24.79 -11.07 8.83
C PHE A 84 -23.37 -11.57 9.10
N GLU A 85 -23.14 -11.89 10.38
CA GLU A 85 -22.64 -13.21 10.74
C GLU A 85 -23.50 -14.26 10.01
N THR A 86 -23.03 -14.82 8.90
CA THR A 86 -23.60 -16.07 8.39
C THR A 86 -22.64 -17.16 8.76
N GLY A 87 -23.13 -18.01 9.64
CA GLY A 87 -22.38 -19.03 10.34
C GLY A 87 -21.60 -19.94 9.42
N ARG A 88 -20.39 -20.26 9.88
CA ARG A 88 -19.81 -21.57 9.61
C ARG A 88 -19.73 -22.31 10.95
N LYS A 89 -20.89 -22.78 11.42
CA LYS A 89 -20.96 -24.01 12.19
C LYS A 89 -21.10 -25.13 11.17
N SER A 90 -20.03 -25.87 10.96
CA SER A 90 -19.98 -27.35 10.98
C SER A 90 -18.61 -27.81 10.51
#